data_AF-A0A2A4R191-F1
#
_entry.id   AF-A0A2A4R191-F1
#
_cell.length_a   1.000
_cell.length_b   1.000
_cell.length_c   1.000
_cell.angle_alpha   90.00
_cell.angle_beta   90.00
_cell.angle_gamma   90.00
#
_symmetry.space_group_name_H-M   'P 1'
#
loop_
_entity.id
_entity.type
_entity.pdbx_description
1 polymer ?
#
loop_
_entity_poly.entity_id
_entity_poly.type
_entity_poly.pdbx_seq_one_letter_code
_entity_poly.pdbx_strand_id
1 'polypeptide(L)'
;MQNLEIIPIPDSDNSTYLTLLELAFRIYFEEGLVKSQQEFSTRILGMGPSYFSCMRARKRTPASAVLERLLKQTRLFLVSCERNPYFGKTYSVRLNQTHHRLNGLADTLEDELLIWEISPIMEFKTNKMRELPETKNG
;
A
#
# COMPACT_ATOMS: atom_id res chain seq x y z
N MET A 1 19.92 28.09 12.39
CA MET A 1 18.49 27.94 12.74
C MET A 1 17.84 27.22 11.58
N GLN A 2 17.57 25.91 11.71
CA GLN A 2 16.99 25.09 10.65
C GLN A 2 15.47 25.14 10.80
N ASN A 3 14.78 25.63 9.77
CA ASN A 3 13.34 25.62 9.67
C ASN A 3 12.88 24.15 9.52
N LEU A 4 12.26 23.62 10.57
CA LEU A 4 11.51 22.37 10.50
C LEU A 4 10.23 22.65 9.69
N GLU A 5 10.23 22.26 8.41
CA GLU A 5 8.98 22.17 7.65
C GLU A 5 8.13 21.07 8.27
N ILE A 6 7.10 21.49 9.01
CA ILE A 6 6.07 20.62 9.55
C ILE A 6 5.28 20.12 8.34
N ILE A 7 5.53 18.87 7.95
CA ILE A 7 4.72 18.17 6.95
C ILE A 7 3.34 17.96 7.56
N PRO A 8 2.25 18.44 6.94
CA PRO A 8 0.91 18.27 7.48
C PRO A 8 0.53 16.79 7.47
N ILE A 9 0.06 16.28 8.62
CA ILE A 9 -0.52 14.95 8.77
C ILE A 9 -1.98 15.03 8.28
N PRO A 10 -2.37 14.35 7.18
CA PRO A 10 -3.74 14.42 6.69
C PRO A 10 -4.69 13.60 7.56
N ASP A 11 -5.89 14.17 7.75
CA ASP A 11 -6.96 13.68 8.61
C ASP A 11 -7.41 12.23 8.33
N SER A 12 -7.72 11.55 9.43
CA SER A 12 -8.14 10.15 9.57
C SER A 12 -9.55 9.89 9.00
N ASP A 13 -9.71 9.87 7.69
CA ASP A 13 -11.01 9.51 7.08
C ASP A 13 -10.87 8.92 5.67
N ASN A 14 -10.72 7.59 5.55
CA ASN A 14 -10.71 6.79 4.30
C ASN A 14 -9.80 7.25 3.11
N SER A 15 -9.04 8.33 3.28
CA SER A 15 -8.21 9.02 2.27
C SER A 15 -6.86 8.35 2.10
N THR A 16 -6.39 7.63 3.11
CA THR A 16 -5.06 7.00 3.18
C THR A 16 -4.80 6.03 2.03
N TYR A 17 -5.81 5.30 1.57
CA TYR A 17 -5.64 4.27 0.55
C TYR A 17 -5.43 4.80 -0.87
N LEU A 18 -6.04 5.95 -1.18
CA LEU A 18 -5.77 6.62 -2.44
C LEU A 18 -4.31 7.09 -2.48
N THR A 19 -3.79 7.54 -1.34
CA THR A 19 -2.39 7.92 -1.21
C THR A 19 -1.45 6.74 -1.40
N LEU A 20 -1.82 5.52 -1.00
CA LEU A 20 -0.93 4.36 -1.09
C LEU A 20 -0.71 3.90 -2.54
N LEU A 21 -1.77 3.82 -3.35
CA LEU A 21 -1.62 3.52 -4.78
C LEU A 21 -0.88 4.64 -5.53
N GLU A 22 -1.12 5.91 -5.17
CA GLU A 22 -0.42 7.05 -5.76
C GLU A 22 1.06 7.08 -5.38
N LEU A 23 1.38 6.81 -4.11
CA LEU A 23 2.73 6.67 -3.59
C LEU A 23 3.46 5.55 -4.32
N ALA A 24 2.82 4.38 -4.45
CA ALA A 24 3.35 3.26 -5.18
C ALA A 24 3.63 3.63 -6.65
N PHE A 25 2.65 4.22 -7.36
CA PHE A 25 2.86 4.65 -8.74
C PHE A 25 4.04 5.62 -8.85
N ARG A 26 4.12 6.61 -7.96
CA ARG A 26 5.21 7.60 -7.95
C ARG A 26 6.57 6.94 -7.77
N ILE A 27 6.71 6.04 -6.79
CA ILE A 27 7.97 5.29 -6.57
C ILE A 27 8.32 4.49 -7.82
N TYR A 28 7.39 3.70 -8.34
CA TYR A 28 7.64 2.87 -9.53
C TYR A 28 8.01 3.69 -10.76
N PHE A 29 7.41 4.87 -10.93
CA PHE A 29 7.68 5.76 -12.05
C PHE A 29 9.03 6.47 -11.91
N GLU A 30 9.32 7.06 -10.75
CA GLU A 30 10.57 7.78 -10.50
C GLU A 30 11.79 6.85 -10.55
N GLU A 31 11.64 5.61 -10.08
CA GLU A 31 12.70 4.60 -10.18
C GLU A 31 12.84 4.02 -11.60
N GLY A 32 11.89 4.31 -12.49
CA GLY A 32 11.89 3.86 -13.88
C GLY A 32 11.47 2.39 -14.06
N LEU A 33 10.79 1.81 -13.07
CA LEU A 33 10.25 0.44 -13.11
C LEU A 33 8.99 0.35 -13.99
N VAL A 34 8.30 1.47 -14.19
CA VAL A 34 7.20 1.64 -15.14
C VAL A 34 7.31 3.00 -15.83
N LYS A 35 6.75 3.12 -17.03
CA LYS A 35 6.78 4.35 -17.83
C LYS A 35 5.46 5.09 -17.86
N SER A 36 4.38 4.47 -17.39
CA SER A 36 3.04 5.05 -17.45
C SER A 36 2.10 4.44 -16.42
N GLN A 37 0.98 5.14 -16.17
CA GLN A 37 -0.12 4.63 -15.33
C GLN A 37 -0.74 3.35 -15.89
N GLN A 38 -0.76 3.21 -17.22
CA GLN A 38 -1.24 2.01 -17.90
C GLN A 38 -0.32 0.82 -17.62
N GLU A 39 0.99 1.02 -17.73
CA GLU A 39 1.98 -0.02 -17.43
C GLU A 39 1.93 -0.41 -15.96
N PHE A 40 1.78 0.56 -15.06
CA PHE A 40 1.57 0.30 -13.64
C PHE A 40 0.32 -0.56 -13.38
N SER A 41 -0.82 -0.17 -13.97
CA SER A 41 -2.07 -0.91 -13.79
C SER A 41 -1.97 -2.34 -14.31
N THR A 42 -1.38 -2.54 -15.49
CA THR A 42 -1.33 -3.85 -16.14
C THR A 42 -0.23 -4.76 -15.59
N ARG A 43 1.00 -4.27 -15.49
CA ARG A 43 2.16 -5.09 -15.09
C ARG A 43 2.26 -5.27 -13.59
N ILE A 44 2.08 -4.18 -12.83
CA ILE A 44 2.25 -4.21 -11.39
C ILE A 44 0.95 -4.69 -10.73
N LEU A 45 -0.17 -4.02 -11.00
CA LEU A 45 -1.44 -4.34 -10.34
C LEU A 45 -2.19 -5.51 -10.98
N GLY A 46 -1.85 -5.93 -12.20
CA GLY A 46 -2.57 -7.00 -12.90
C GLY A 46 -4.00 -6.65 -13.29
N MET A 47 -4.31 -5.36 -13.36
CA MET A 47 -5.64 -4.83 -13.64
C MET A 47 -5.72 -4.26 -15.06
N GLY A 48 -6.93 -3.87 -15.48
CA GLY A 48 -7.14 -3.18 -16.74
C GLY A 48 -6.30 -1.89 -16.86
N PRO A 49 -5.94 -1.45 -18.08
CA PRO A 49 -5.02 -0.34 -18.32
C PRO A 49 -5.47 1.00 -17.71
N SER A 50 -6.77 1.19 -17.53
CA SER A 50 -7.36 2.39 -16.93
C SER A 50 -7.62 2.26 -15.44
N TYR A 51 -7.21 1.16 -14.78
CA TYR A 51 -7.56 0.90 -13.39
C TYR A 51 -7.04 2.01 -12.46
N PHE A 52 -5.74 2.29 -12.47
CA PHE A 52 -5.15 3.30 -11.59
C PHE A 52 -5.77 4.69 -11.79
N SER A 53 -5.94 5.12 -13.04
CA SER A 53 -6.54 6.42 -13.34
C SER A 53 -8.00 6.50 -12.91
N CYS A 54 -8.78 5.43 -13.08
CA CYS A 54 -10.15 5.33 -12.57
C CYS A 54 -10.21 5.38 -11.05
N MET A 55 -9.34 4.65 -10.36
CA MET A 55 -9.27 4.64 -8.90
C MET A 55 -8.99 6.02 -8.36
N ARG A 56 -7.95 6.68 -8.89
CA ARG A 56 -7.56 8.04 -8.56
C ARG A 56 -8.70 9.05 -8.80
N ALA A 57 -9.26 9.07 -10.01
CA ALA A 57 -10.30 10.04 -10.38
C ALA A 57 -11.57 9.91 -9.51
N ARG A 58 -11.89 8.69 -9.08
CA ARG A 58 -13.08 8.40 -8.28
C ARG A 58 -12.81 8.31 -6.78
N LYS A 59 -11.57 8.59 -6.35
CA LYS A 59 -11.12 8.49 -4.95
C LYS A 59 -11.54 7.17 -4.28
N ARG A 60 -11.38 6.05 -5.00
CA ARG A 60 -11.80 4.73 -4.52
C ARG A 60 -10.69 4.03 -3.74
N THR A 61 -11.10 3.22 -2.77
CA THR A 61 -10.22 2.30 -2.05
C THR A 61 -9.97 1.04 -2.88
N PRO A 62 -8.71 0.64 -3.12
CA PRO A 62 -8.41 -0.62 -3.80
C PRO A 62 -8.84 -1.82 -2.96
N ALA A 63 -9.21 -2.90 -3.63
CA ALA A 63 -9.45 -4.17 -2.95
C ALA A 63 -8.13 -4.70 -2.33
N SER A 64 -8.23 -5.44 -1.22
CA SER A 64 -7.08 -6.06 -0.56
C SER A 64 -6.23 -6.89 -1.52
N ALA A 65 -6.85 -7.67 -2.40
CA ALA A 65 -6.17 -8.47 -3.41
C ALA A 65 -5.28 -7.63 -4.36
N VAL A 66 -5.62 -6.37 -4.60
CA VAL A 66 -4.78 -5.44 -5.41
C VAL A 66 -3.56 -4.98 -4.60
N LEU A 67 -3.73 -4.72 -3.31
CA LEU A 67 -2.63 -4.37 -2.41
C LEU A 67 -1.70 -5.56 -2.17
N GLU A 68 -2.22 -6.77 -1.97
CA GLU A 68 -1.44 -8.02 -1.88
C GLU A 68 -0.61 -8.24 -3.14
N ARG A 69 -1.22 -8.01 -4.31
CA ARG A 69 -0.52 -8.13 -5.58
C ARG A 69 0.59 -7.09 -5.72
N LEU A 70 0.31 -5.84 -5.36
CA LEU A 70 1.31 -4.77 -5.36
C LEU A 70 2.48 -5.12 -4.42
N LEU A 71 2.19 -5.59 -3.20
CA LEU A 71 3.20 -6.05 -2.25
C LEU A 71 4.04 -7.20 -2.82
N LYS A 72 3.39 -8.21 -3.40
CA LYS A 72 4.07 -9.34 -4.05
C LYS A 72 5.03 -8.87 -5.15
N GLN A 73 4.59 -7.96 -6.02
CA GLN A 73 5.46 -7.40 -7.06
C GLN A 73 6.61 -6.59 -6.46
N THR A 74 6.33 -5.77 -5.45
CA THR A 74 7.35 -4.96 -4.75
C THR A 74 8.45 -5.86 -4.18
N ARG A 75 8.08 -6.94 -3.49
CA ARG A 75 9.02 -7.94 -2.97
C ARG A 75 9.83 -8.64 -4.06
N LEU A 76 9.23 -8.92 -5.22
CA LEU A 76 9.98 -9.47 -6.35
C LEU A 76 11.05 -8.50 -6.88
N PHE A 77 10.76 -7.20 -6.95
CA PHE A 77 11.76 -6.20 -7.32
C PHE A 77 12.86 -6.05 -6.26
N LEU A 78 12.51 -6.12 -4.97
CA LEU A 78 13.50 -6.10 -3.89
C LEU A 78 14.49 -7.27 -4.01
N VAL A 79 13.98 -8.49 -4.18
CA VAL A 79 14.81 -9.68 -4.42
C VAL A 79 15.68 -9.51 -5.67
N SER A 80 15.15 -8.90 -6.73
CA SER A 80 15.94 -8.61 -7.93
C SER A 80 17.05 -7.60 -7.68
N CYS A 81 16.83 -6.60 -6.83
CA CYS A 81 17.86 -5.63 -6.45
C CYS A 81 18.96 -6.31 -5.64
N GLU A 82 18.60 -7.14 -4.66
CA GLU A 82 19.53 -7.86 -3.79
C GLU A 82 20.40 -8.87 -4.54
N ARG A 83 19.88 -9.46 -5.62
CA ARG A 83 20.64 -10.36 -6.50
C ARG A 83 21.62 -9.65 -7.41
N ASN A 84 21.53 -8.31 -7.54
CA ASN A 84 22.46 -7.56 -8.36
C ASN A 84 23.85 -7.52 -7.69
N PRO A 85 24.94 -7.91 -8.37
CA PRO A 85 26.29 -7.94 -7.78
C PRO A 85 26.79 -6.59 -7.24
N TYR A 86 26.18 -5.50 -7.70
CA TYR A 86 26.54 -4.15 -7.31
C TYR A 86 25.69 -3.60 -6.15
N PHE A 87 24.71 -4.35 -5.66
CA PHE A 87 23.93 -3.97 -4.50
C PHE A 87 24.82 -3.79 -3.25
N GLY A 88 24.53 -2.76 -2.46
CA GLY A 88 25.32 -2.39 -1.28
C GLY A 88 26.66 -1.71 -1.58
N LYS A 89 27.05 -1.59 -2.86
CA LYS A 89 28.25 -0.82 -3.24
C LYS A 89 27.93 0.67 -3.20
N THR A 90 28.86 1.47 -2.68
CA THR A 90 28.69 2.93 -2.51
C THR A 90 28.47 3.67 -3.83
N TYR A 91 29.03 3.18 -4.93
CA TYR A 91 28.85 3.77 -6.26
C TYR A 91 27.51 3.41 -6.92
N SER A 92 26.81 2.38 -6.43
CA SER A 92 25.53 1.91 -6.99
C SER A 92 24.34 2.69 -6.43
N VAL A 93 24.47 4.02 -6.40
CA VAL A 93 23.55 4.92 -5.68
C VAL A 93 22.10 4.67 -6.06
N ARG A 94 21.79 4.64 -7.36
CA ARG A 94 20.42 4.43 -7.84
C ARG A 94 19.86 3.07 -7.41
N LEU A 95 20.62 1.99 -7.54
CA LEU A 95 20.17 0.64 -7.15
C LEU A 95 19.85 0.57 -5.65
N ASN A 96 20.71 1.14 -4.81
CA ASN A 96 20.50 1.15 -3.36
C ASN A 96 19.29 2.03 -2.98
N GLN A 97 19.12 3.17 -3.64
CA GLN A 97 17.96 4.06 -3.47
C GLN A 97 16.66 3.38 -3.90
N THR A 98 16.64 2.72 -5.07
CA THR A 98 15.49 1.95 -5.55
C THR A 98 15.10 0.90 -4.52
N HIS A 99 16.05 0.10 -4.03
CA HIS A 99 15.80 -0.91 -3.00
C HIS A 99 15.23 -0.28 -1.73
N HIS A 100 15.86 0.76 -1.19
CA HIS A 100 15.39 1.42 0.03
C HIS A 100 13.95 1.95 -0.08
N ARG A 101 13.62 2.60 -1.21
CA ARG A 101 12.27 3.13 -1.45
C ARG A 101 11.22 2.03 -1.63
N LEU A 102 11.57 0.96 -2.33
CA LEU A 102 10.69 -0.20 -2.48
C LEU A 102 10.51 -0.92 -1.14
N ASN A 103 11.51 -0.94 -0.27
CA ASN A 103 11.41 -1.55 1.05
C ASN A 103 10.43 -0.78 1.92
N GLY A 104 10.57 0.55 2.00
CA GLY A 104 9.61 1.38 2.75
C GLY A 104 8.18 1.27 2.20
N LEU A 105 8.01 1.11 0.89
CA LEU A 105 6.70 0.82 0.29
C LEU A 105 6.16 -0.55 0.71
N ALA A 106 7.00 -1.59 0.73
CA ALA A 106 6.62 -2.93 1.17
C ALA A 106 6.17 -2.93 2.64
N ASP A 107 6.95 -2.27 3.52
CA ASP A 107 6.62 -2.14 4.94
C ASP A 107 5.25 -1.45 5.12
N THR A 108 5.00 -0.35 4.40
CA THR A 108 3.72 0.36 4.44
C THR A 108 2.55 -0.50 3.95
N LEU A 109 2.76 -1.30 2.90
CA LEU A 109 1.73 -2.21 2.37
C LEU A 109 1.41 -3.36 3.34
N GLU A 110 2.42 -3.85 4.05
CA GLU A 110 2.27 -4.91 5.06
C GLU A 110 1.47 -4.40 6.26
N ASP A 111 1.81 -3.22 6.78
CA ASP A 111 1.06 -2.59 7.87
C ASP A 111 -0.40 -2.36 7.49
N GLU A 112 -0.65 -1.88 6.26
CA GLU A 112 -2.00 -1.63 5.77
C GLU A 112 -2.80 -2.94 5.63
N LEU A 113 -2.21 -3.98 5.04
CA LEU A 113 -2.89 -5.28 4.91
C LEU A 113 -3.19 -5.91 6.28
N LEU A 114 -2.31 -5.74 7.26
CA LEU A 114 -2.53 -6.23 8.62
C LEU A 114 -3.76 -5.58 9.27
N ILE A 115 -3.97 -4.27 9.06
CA ILE A 115 -5.16 -3.56 9.56
C ILE A 115 -6.45 -4.16 8.97
N TRP A 116 -6.43 -4.55 7.69
CA TRP A 116 -7.59 -5.12 7.01
C TRP A 116 -7.93 -6.52 7.51
N GLU A 117 -6.93 -7.30 7.89
CA GLU A 117 -7.14 -8.65 8.46
C GLU A 117 -7.68 -8.59 9.91
N ILE A 118 -7.34 -7.55 10.67
CA ILE A 118 -7.76 -7.40 12.07
C ILE A 118 -9.14 -6.74 12.20
N SER A 119 -9.54 -5.86 11.27
CA SER A 119 -10.80 -5.12 11.32
C SER A 119 -12.06 -6.00 11.49
N PRO A 120 -12.21 -7.15 10.80
CA PRO A 120 -13.35 -8.04 11.02
C PRO A 120 -13.40 -8.63 12.44
N ILE A 121 -12.26 -8.81 13.10
CA ILE A 121 -12.18 -9.48 14.41
C ILE A 121 -12.71 -8.58 15.54
N MET A 122 -12.65 -7.26 15.38
CA MET A 122 -13.15 -6.32 16.38
C MET A 122 -14.67 -6.09 16.32
N GLU A 123 -15.30 -6.21 15.15
CA GLU A 123 -16.77 -6.08 15.03
C GLU A 123 -17.54 -7.30 15.57
N PHE A 124 -16.93 -8.49 15.60
CA PHE A 124 -17.60 -9.70 16.11
C PHE A 124 -17.68 -9.78 17.64
N LYS A 125 -16.92 -8.95 18.40
CA LYS A 125 -16.94 -8.99 19.87
C LYS A 125 -18.02 -8.11 20.51
N THR A 126 -18.62 -7.16 19.79
CA THR A 126 -19.66 -6.26 20.34
C THR A 126 -21.08 -6.77 20.12
N ASN A 127 -21.32 -7.68 19.17
CA ASN A 127 -22.66 -8.22 18.87
C ASN A 127 -23.05 -9.48 19.66
N LYS A 128 -22.18 -10.04 20.51
CA LYS A 128 -22.49 -11.24 21.30
C LYS A 128 -22.95 -10.97 22.75
N MET A 129 -23.30 -9.72 23.08
CA MET A 129 -23.77 -9.32 24.42
C MET A 129 -25.23 -8.80 24.47
N ARG A 130 -26.01 -8.90 23.38
CA ARG A 130 -27.40 -8.42 23.31
C ARG A 130 -28.47 -9.50 23.15
N GLU A 131 -28.24 -10.70 23.66
CA GLU A 131 -29.31 -11.70 23.81
C GLU A 131 -29.35 -12.21 25.25
N LEU A 132 -29.96 -11.40 26.12
CA LEU A 132 -30.52 -11.88 27.38
C LEU A 132 -31.94 -12.35 27.07
N PRO A 133 -32.28 -13.64 27.30
CA PRO A 133 -33.65 -14.09 27.13
C PRO A 133 -34.53 -13.46 28.22
N GLU A 134 -35.52 -12.67 27.79
CA GLU A 134 -36.62 -12.25 28.67
C GLU A 134 -37.33 -13.50 29.19
N THR A 135 -37.04 -13.82 30.45
CA THR A 135 -37.81 -14.81 31.19
C THR A 135 -39.07 -14.13 31.71
N LYS A 136 -40.19 -14.62 31.15
CA LYS A 136 -41.59 -14.54 31.58
C LYS A 136 -41.83 -13.97 32.99
N ASN A 137 -42.86 -13.12 33.11
CA ASN A 137 -43.84 -13.20 34.19
C ASN A 137 -45.15 -12.52 33.77
N GLY A 138 -46.24 -13.29 33.80
CA GLY A 138 -47.61 -12.89 33.46
C GLY A 138 -48.47 -14.09 33.14
#